data_AF-A0A928C0Y0-F1
#
_entry.id   AF-A0A928C0Y0-F1
#
_cell.length_a   1.000
_cell.length_b   1.000
_cell.length_c   1.000
_cell.angle_alpha   90.00
_cell.angle_beta   90.00
_cell.angle_gamma   90.00
#
_symmetry.space_group_name_H-M   'P 1'
#
loop_
_entity.id
_entity.type
_entity.pdbx_description
1 polymer ?
#
loop_
_entity_poly.entity_id
_entity_poly.type
_entity_poly.pdbx_seq_one_letter_code
_entity_poly.pdbx_strand_id
1 'polypeptide(L)'
;MLKKDYLLAQITELAKKFAYLIKRKSEGDDITLLADGYYRELNVSAEWLMNAECDDIMQRIGDWQLVELLVKMIIEDVRFEQNYAMIQKAQTLLFMVQELDRTYSFERIALEERIKDKLSVFS
;
A
#
# COMPACT_ATOMS: atom_id res chain seq x y z
N MET A 1 -13.05 22.99 -6.64
CA MET A 1 -11.81 23.10 -5.82
C MET A 1 -11.86 22.17 -4.61
N LEU A 2 -12.91 22.19 -3.76
CA LEU A 2 -12.99 21.35 -2.54
C LEU A 2 -12.59 19.86 -2.67
N LYS A 3 -12.99 19.15 -3.73
CA LYS A 3 -12.74 17.70 -3.86
C LYS A 3 -11.24 17.35 -4.03
N LYS A 4 -10.49 18.17 -4.78
CA LYS A 4 -9.05 17.96 -4.97
C LYS A 4 -8.26 18.31 -3.71
N ASP A 5 -8.64 19.40 -3.05
CA ASP A 5 -8.01 19.84 -1.79
C ASP A 5 -8.25 18.80 -0.68
N TYR A 6 -9.45 18.23 -0.61
CA TYR A 6 -9.79 17.14 0.31
C TYR A 6 -8.97 15.88 0.04
N LEU A 7 -8.87 15.45 -1.23
CA LEU A 7 -8.08 14.28 -1.60
C LEU A 7 -6.59 14.47 -1.29
N LEU A 8 -6.04 15.64 -1.60
CA LEU A 8 -4.65 15.96 -1.27
C LEU A 8 -4.40 15.95 0.24
N ALA A 9 -5.34 16.48 1.03
CA ALA A 9 -5.28 16.40 2.49
C ALA A 9 -5.33 14.94 2.98
N GLN A 10 -6.21 14.11 2.40
CA GLN A 10 -6.31 12.70 2.73
C GLN A 10 -5.02 11.93 2.42
N ILE A 11 -4.47 12.12 1.22
CA ILE A 11 -3.18 11.52 0.82
C ILE A 11 -2.08 11.96 1.77
N THR A 12 -2.01 13.26 2.09
CA THR A 12 -0.98 13.82 2.97
C THR A 12 -1.08 13.23 4.38
N GLU A 13 -2.28 13.14 4.95
CA GLU A 13 -2.48 12.58 6.28
C GLU A 13 -2.19 11.08 6.33
N LEU A 14 -2.60 10.33 5.30
CA LEU A 14 -2.32 8.91 5.24
C LEU A 14 -0.83 8.62 5.03
N ALA A 15 -0.12 9.45 4.26
CA ALA A 15 1.32 9.34 4.08
C ALA A 15 2.10 9.59 5.40
N LYS A 16 1.69 10.59 6.20
CA LYS A 16 2.28 10.84 7.52
C LYS A 16 2.08 9.67 8.47
N LYS A 17 0.86 9.12 8.48
CA LYS A 17 0.49 7.93 9.26
C LYS A 17 1.33 6.72 8.84
N PHE A 18 1.47 6.50 7.54
CA PHE A 18 2.33 5.44 7.02
C PHE A 18 3.79 5.60 7.46
N ALA A 19 4.36 6.80 7.35
CA ALA A 19 5.72 7.07 7.83
C ALA A 19 5.86 6.80 9.34
N TYR A 20 4.84 7.14 10.14
CA TYR A 20 4.80 6.79 11.57
C TYR A 20 4.80 5.28 11.80
N LEU A 21 4.00 4.52 11.04
CA LEU A 21 3.97 3.05 11.14
C LEU A 21 5.33 2.43 10.80
N ILE A 22 6.00 2.87 9.74
CA ILE A 22 7.35 2.40 9.42
C ILE A 22 8.31 2.68 10.58
N LYS A 23 8.25 3.89 11.14
CA LYS A 23 9.09 4.26 12.28
C LYS A 23 8.84 3.33 13.48
N ARG A 24 7.59 3.10 13.86
CA ARG A 24 7.25 2.19 14.98
C ARG A 24 7.73 0.76 14.71
N LYS A 25 7.55 0.25 13.49
CA LYS A 25 8.08 -1.05 13.08
C LYS A 25 9.61 -1.13 13.27
N SER A 26 10.33 -0.08 12.86
CA SER A 26 11.80 -0.04 13.02
C SER A 26 12.26 0.02 14.48
N GLU A 27 11.40 0.49 15.39
CA GLU A 27 11.63 0.48 16.84
C GLU A 27 11.33 -0.89 17.48
N GLY A 28 10.81 -1.86 16.70
CA GLY A 28 10.48 -3.22 17.15
C GLY A 28 9.04 -3.38 17.67
N ASP A 29 8.18 -2.38 17.48
CA ASP A 29 6.78 -2.45 17.89
C ASP A 29 5.96 -3.38 16.99
N ASP A 30 4.96 -4.05 17.58
CA ASP A 30 3.87 -4.66 16.84
C ASP A 30 2.95 -3.57 16.27
N ILE A 31 3.00 -3.40 14.95
CA ILE A 31 2.24 -2.40 14.22
C ILE A 31 0.87 -2.88 13.72
N THR A 32 0.47 -4.12 14.02
CA THR A 32 -0.72 -4.76 13.43
C THR A 32 -1.99 -3.92 13.63
N LEU A 33 -2.24 -3.44 14.86
CA LEU A 33 -3.39 -2.61 15.18
C LEU A 33 -3.34 -1.23 14.50
N LEU A 34 -2.15 -0.67 14.32
CA LEU A 34 -1.94 0.59 13.61
C LEU A 34 -2.23 0.41 12.11
N ALA A 35 -1.73 -0.67 11.51
CA ALA A 35 -1.99 -1.02 10.11
C ALA A 35 -3.50 -1.18 9.85
N ASP A 36 -4.22 -1.87 10.73
CA ASP A 36 -5.68 -2.02 10.65
C ASP A 36 -6.45 -0.70 10.79
N GLY A 37 -5.91 0.25 11.55
CA GLY A 37 -6.41 1.63 11.56
C GLY A 37 -6.35 2.25 10.17
N TYR A 38 -5.21 2.12 9.48
CA TYR A 38 -4.99 2.77 8.19
C TYR A 38 -5.71 2.10 7.03
N TYR A 39 -5.85 0.77 7.05
CA TYR A 39 -6.72 0.07 6.10
C TYR A 39 -8.17 0.57 6.19
N ARG A 40 -8.68 0.76 7.43
CA ARG A 40 -10.04 1.29 7.64
C ARG A 40 -10.21 2.71 7.11
N GLU A 41 -9.19 3.56 7.18
CA GLU A 41 -9.22 4.90 6.58
C GLU A 41 -9.31 4.89 5.06
N LEU A 42 -8.79 3.83 4.42
CA LEU A 42 -8.99 3.53 2.99
C LEU A 42 -10.31 2.77 2.71
N ASN A 43 -11.17 2.59 3.71
CA ASN A 43 -12.38 1.79 3.65
C ASN A 43 -12.15 0.32 3.23
N VAL A 44 -10.97 -0.24 3.51
CA VAL A 44 -10.62 -1.65 3.24
C VAL A 44 -10.23 -2.36 4.55
N SER A 45 -10.11 -3.68 4.49
CA SER A 45 -9.53 -4.48 5.59
C SER A 45 -8.49 -5.43 5.02
N ALA A 46 -7.55 -5.87 5.87
CA ALA A 46 -6.57 -6.89 5.50
C ALA A 46 -7.25 -8.16 4.94
N GLU A 47 -8.34 -8.62 5.59
CA GLU A 47 -9.11 -9.78 5.15
C GLU A 47 -9.77 -9.57 3.78
N TRP A 48 -10.37 -8.41 3.55
CA TRP A 48 -10.98 -8.09 2.27
C TRP A 48 -9.92 -8.02 1.16
N LEU A 49 -8.77 -7.39 1.43
CA LEU A 49 -7.66 -7.27 0.48
C LEU A 49 -7.12 -8.62 0.04
N MET A 50 -7.11 -9.65 0.91
CA MET A 50 -6.68 -10.99 0.51
C MET A 50 -7.57 -11.57 -0.61
N ASN A 51 -8.86 -11.28 -0.60
CA ASN A 51 -9.85 -11.88 -1.50
C ASN A 51 -10.26 -10.98 -2.68
N ALA A 52 -10.08 -9.66 -2.57
CA ALA A 52 -10.50 -8.71 -3.59
C ALA A 52 -9.63 -8.74 -4.84
N GLU A 53 -10.23 -8.57 -6.02
CA GLU A 53 -9.48 -8.38 -7.26
C GLU A 53 -8.85 -6.99 -7.31
N CYS A 54 -7.76 -6.83 -8.06
CA CYS A 54 -7.04 -5.54 -8.11
C CYS A 54 -7.91 -4.41 -8.68
N ASP A 55 -8.78 -4.72 -9.64
CA ASP A 55 -9.74 -3.76 -10.19
C ASP A 55 -10.77 -3.32 -9.15
N ASP A 56 -11.25 -4.23 -8.29
CA ASP A 56 -12.18 -3.89 -7.20
C ASP A 56 -11.52 -2.97 -6.17
N ILE A 57 -10.24 -3.20 -5.87
CA ILE A 57 -9.42 -2.36 -4.98
C ILE A 57 -9.30 -0.96 -5.56
N MET A 58 -8.95 -0.85 -6.85
CA MET A 58 -8.83 0.44 -7.53
C MET A 58 -10.17 1.18 -7.59
N GLN A 59 -11.28 0.49 -7.90
CA GLN A 59 -12.61 1.10 -7.92
C GLN A 59 -13.05 1.59 -6.54
N ARG A 60 -12.75 0.82 -5.49
CA ARG A 60 -13.15 1.16 -4.11
C ARG A 60 -12.36 2.34 -3.56
N ILE A 61 -11.05 2.39 -3.82
CA ILE A 61 -10.18 3.48 -3.35
C ILE A 61 -10.33 4.72 -4.24
N GLY A 62 -10.50 4.53 -5.55
CA GLY A 62 -10.85 5.57 -6.51
C GLY A 62 -9.73 6.56 -6.84
N ASP A 63 -8.53 6.39 -6.29
CA ASP A 63 -7.37 7.23 -6.54
C ASP A 63 -6.06 6.45 -6.50
N TRP A 64 -5.21 6.65 -7.51
CA TRP A 64 -3.98 5.89 -7.68
C TRP A 64 -2.93 6.22 -6.61
N GLN A 65 -2.91 7.44 -6.05
CA GLN A 65 -1.96 7.84 -5.01
C GLN A 65 -2.27 7.11 -3.70
N LEU A 66 -3.56 6.96 -3.41
CA LEU A 66 -4.03 6.16 -2.27
C LEU A 66 -3.78 4.67 -2.47
N VAL A 67 -3.91 4.15 -3.70
CA VAL A 67 -3.52 2.77 -4.01
C VAL A 67 -2.00 2.57 -3.88
N GLU A 68 -1.18 3.53 -4.29
CA GLU A 68 0.27 3.46 -4.08
C GLU A 68 0.63 3.38 -2.59
N LEU A 69 -0.03 4.19 -1.75
CA LEU A 69 0.12 4.10 -0.30
C LEU A 69 -0.34 2.74 0.23
N LEU A 70 -1.42 2.17 -0.31
CA LEU A 70 -1.85 0.81 0.02
C LEU A 70 -0.77 -0.24 -0.31
N VAL A 71 -0.13 -0.16 -1.49
CA VAL A 71 0.97 -1.06 -1.84
C VAL A 71 2.09 -0.94 -0.82
N LYS A 72 2.51 0.29 -0.50
CA LYS A 72 3.55 0.54 0.51
C LYS A 72 3.16 -0.07 1.86
N MET A 73 1.90 0.03 2.29
CA MET A 73 1.40 -0.62 3.51
C MET A 73 1.48 -2.14 3.45
N ILE A 74 1.03 -2.77 2.35
CA ILE A 74 1.09 -4.24 2.19
C ILE A 74 2.52 -4.76 2.33
N ILE A 75 3.50 -4.03 1.78
CA ILE A 75 4.91 -4.43 1.83
C ILE A 75 5.53 -4.27 3.23
N GLU A 76 5.00 -3.37 4.05
CA GLU A 76 5.44 -3.17 5.43
C GLU A 76 4.69 -4.01 6.47
N ASP A 77 3.52 -4.53 6.14
CA ASP A 77 2.71 -5.29 7.08
C ASP A 77 3.31 -6.67 7.35
N VAL A 78 3.67 -6.92 8.61
CA VAL A 78 4.30 -8.16 9.08
C VAL A 78 3.43 -9.39 8.82
N ARG A 79 2.10 -9.24 8.77
CA ARG A 79 1.16 -10.32 8.47
C ARG A 79 1.31 -10.85 7.05
N PHE A 80 1.83 -10.03 6.14
CA PHE A 80 1.97 -10.38 4.73
C PHE A 80 3.40 -10.72 4.32
N GLU A 81 4.37 -10.67 5.23
CA GLU A 81 5.78 -10.92 4.92
C GLU A 81 6.03 -12.31 4.32
N GLN A 82 5.27 -13.32 4.74
CA GLN A 82 5.35 -14.69 4.24
C GLN A 82 4.14 -15.06 3.36
N ASN A 83 3.38 -14.07 2.89
CA ASN A 83 2.19 -14.29 2.07
C ASN A 83 2.49 -13.95 0.59
N TYR A 84 2.89 -14.97 -0.17
CA TYR A 84 3.21 -14.84 -1.59
C TYR A 84 2.08 -14.18 -2.40
N ALA A 85 0.84 -14.60 -2.20
CA ALA A 85 -0.30 -14.07 -2.94
C ALA A 85 -0.52 -12.57 -2.68
N MET A 86 -0.32 -12.12 -1.44
CA MET A 86 -0.40 -10.70 -1.11
C MET A 86 0.75 -9.88 -1.66
N ILE A 87 1.97 -10.43 -1.69
CA ILE A 87 3.12 -9.74 -2.31
C ILE A 87 2.94 -9.65 -3.82
N GLN A 88 2.45 -10.71 -4.48
CA GLN A 88 2.07 -10.64 -5.90
C GLN A 88 0.97 -9.62 -6.16
N LYS A 89 -0.04 -9.55 -5.28
CA LYS A 89 -1.10 -8.55 -5.38
C LYS A 89 -0.55 -7.13 -5.28
N ALA A 90 0.39 -6.89 -4.38
CA ALA A 90 1.09 -5.61 -4.27
C ALA A 90 1.86 -5.27 -5.56
N GLN A 91 2.49 -6.26 -6.22
CA GLN A 91 3.13 -6.09 -7.52
C GLN A 91 2.13 -5.65 -8.60
N THR A 92 1.00 -6.36 -8.72
CA THR A 92 -0.04 -6.05 -9.71
C THR A 92 -0.64 -4.66 -9.49
N LEU A 93 -0.92 -4.29 -8.24
CA LEU A 93 -1.41 -2.96 -7.89
C LEU A 93 -0.38 -1.86 -8.22
N LEU A 94 0.91 -2.11 -7.97
CA LEU A 94 1.96 -1.16 -8.34
C LEU A 94 2.03 -0.96 -9.85
N PHE A 95 1.93 -2.04 -10.63
CA PHE A 95 1.88 -1.97 -12.09
C PHE A 95 0.67 -1.15 -12.57
N MET A 96 -0.52 -1.37 -12.00
CA MET A 96 -1.70 -0.56 -12.32
C MET A 96 -1.49 0.94 -11.99
N VAL A 97 -0.88 1.25 -10.85
CA VAL A 97 -0.53 2.63 -10.48
C VAL A 97 0.39 3.26 -11.51
N GLN A 98 1.41 2.53 -11.98
CA GLN A 98 2.37 3.02 -12.99
C GLN A 98 1.72 3.24 -14.36
N GLU A 99 0.69 2.45 -14.72
CA GLU A 99 -0.09 2.68 -15.94
C GLU A 99 -0.96 3.94 -15.84
N LEU A 100 -1.51 4.23 -14.65
CA LEU A 100 -2.32 5.43 -14.39
C LEU A 100 -1.48 6.70 -14.25
N ASP A 101 -0.27 6.60 -13.69
CA ASP A 101 0.70 7.68 -13.59
C ASP A 101 2.09 7.22 -14.03
N ARG A 102 2.47 7.62 -15.24
CA ARG A 102 3.77 7.27 -15.87
C ARG A 102 4.91 8.20 -15.45
N THR A 103 4.69 9.04 -14.45
CA THR A 103 5.74 9.93 -13.94
C THR A 103 6.86 9.10 -13.31
N TYR A 104 8.10 9.43 -13.68
CA TYR A 104 9.28 8.77 -13.11
C TYR A 104 9.36 9.03 -11.60
N SER A 105 9.58 7.97 -10.82
CA SER A 105 9.67 8.03 -9.36
C SER A 105 10.72 7.07 -8.83
N PHE A 106 11.74 7.60 -8.14
CA PHE A 106 12.72 6.78 -7.42
C PHE A 106 12.08 5.91 -6.36
N GLU A 107 11.02 6.40 -5.69
CA GLU A 107 10.30 5.60 -4.69
C GLU A 107 9.62 4.38 -5.30
N ARG A 108 9.07 4.51 -6.53
CA ARG A 108 8.44 3.36 -7.21
C ARG A 108 9.46 2.32 -7.64
N ILE A 109 10.63 2.75 -8.12
CA ILE A 109 11.72 1.82 -8.47
C ILE A 109 12.16 1.05 -7.22
N ALA A 110 12.42 1.76 -6.12
CA ALA A 110 12.79 1.12 -4.85
C ALA A 110 11.68 0.18 -4.33
N LEU A 111 10.41 0.56 -4.46
CA LEU A 111 9.28 -0.29 -4.07
C LEU A 111 9.20 -1.56 -4.93
N GLU A 112 9.42 -1.44 -6.24
CA GLU A 112 9.44 -2.58 -7.16
C GLU A 112 10.59 -3.55 -6.83
N GLU A 113 11.79 -3.03 -6.56
CA GLU A 113 12.93 -3.84 -6.10
C GLU A 113 12.60 -4.58 -4.80
N ARG A 114 12.04 -3.90 -3.80
CA ARG A 114 11.63 -4.52 -2.54
C ARG A 114 10.58 -5.62 -2.72
N ILE A 115 9.64 -5.44 -3.66
CA ILE A 115 8.65 -6.46 -4.01
C ILE A 115 9.34 -7.67 -4.64
N LYS A 116 10.25 -7.46 -5.59
CA LYS A 116 11.03 -8.53 -6.23
C LYS A 116 11.85 -9.31 -5.20
N ASP A 117 12.53 -8.62 -4.29
CA ASP A 117 13.30 -9.24 -3.22
C ASP A 117 12.41 -10.12 -2.34
N LYS A 118 11.22 -9.63 -1.95
CA LYS A 118 10.26 -10.43 -1.17
C LYS A 118 9.76 -11.65 -1.94
N LEU A 119 9.44 -11.52 -3.23
CA LEU A 119 9.00 -12.64 -4.06
C LEU A 119 10.10 -13.69 -4.27
N SER A 120 11.37 -13.26 -4.31
CA SER A 120 12.51 -14.16 -4.51
C SER A 120 12.67 -15.20 -3.37
N VAL A 121 12.16 -14.90 -2.17
CA VAL A 121 12.20 -15.82 -1.02
C VAL A 121 11.32 -17.06 -1.22
N PHE A 122 10.34 -17.00 -2.13
CA PHE A 122 9.42 -18.10 -2.42
C PHE A 122 9.82 -18.93 -3.65
N SER A 123 10.96 -18.60 -4.28
CA SER A 123 11.50 -19.26 -5.47
C SER A 123 12.44 -20.40 -5.10
#